data_AF-A0A2N2XW07-F1
#
_entry.id   AF-A0A2N2XW07-F1
#
_cell.length_a   1.000
_cell.length_b   1.000
_cell.length_c   1.000
_cell.angle_alpha   90.00
_cell.angle_beta   90.00
_cell.angle_gamma   90.00
#
_symmetry.space_group_name_H-M   'P 1'
#
loop_
_entity.id
_entity.type
_entity.pdbx_description
1 polymer ?
#
loop_
_entity_poly.entity_id
_entity_poly.type
_entity_poly.pdbx_seq_one_letter_code
_entity_poly.pdbx_strand_id
1 'polypeptide(L)'
;TFNKDLFKRIESNISNKDSMLNLVSRSYRDVDQYLKDNNRNDVGVLILTGGWIESLYLMTNLATLKKDDELLRRIGEQKYPLDNLIKILSPYYNISNEYAQLIDGLIDLAYEFDGVDINYTYVPPTVEPQKKLTTINSKSELIMSEQQLKTISEKVSEIRKKIVE
;
A
#
# COMPACT_ATOMS: atom_id res chain seq x y z
N THR A 1 -13.99 -16.21 -7.52
CA THR A 1 -13.68 -15.11 -6.60
C THR A 1 -13.84 -13.75 -7.24
N PHE A 2 -13.23 -13.48 -8.39
CA PHE A 2 -13.57 -12.30 -9.21
C PHE A 2 -14.52 -12.70 -10.34
N ASN A 3 -15.82 -12.43 -10.14
CA ASN A 3 -16.85 -12.70 -11.13
C ASN A 3 -17.68 -11.45 -11.41
N LYS A 4 -18.47 -11.50 -12.48
CA LYS A 4 -19.32 -10.37 -12.92
C LYS A 4 -20.25 -9.87 -11.82
N ASP A 5 -20.69 -10.74 -10.92
CA ASP A 5 -21.58 -10.37 -9.81
C ASP A 5 -20.85 -9.60 -8.70
N LEU A 6 -19.59 -9.93 -8.40
CA LEU A 6 -18.76 -9.12 -7.51
C LEU A 6 -18.56 -7.72 -8.08
N PHE A 7 -18.21 -7.60 -9.37
CA PHE A 7 -18.00 -6.30 -10.01
C PHE A 7 -19.26 -5.44 -10.02
N LYS A 8 -20.44 -6.03 -10.30
CA LYS A 8 -21.73 -5.33 -10.17
C LYS A 8 -21.98 -4.82 -8.75
N ARG A 9 -21.62 -5.61 -7.73
CA ARG A 9 -21.78 -5.20 -6.32
C ARG A 9 -20.83 -4.06 -5.95
N ILE A 10 -19.62 -4.06 -6.48
CA ILE A 10 -18.65 -2.97 -6.32
C ILE A 10 -19.20 -1.69 -6.96
N GLU A 11 -19.62 -1.76 -8.23
CA GLU A 11 -20.21 -0.62 -8.95
C GLU A 11 -21.42 -0.03 -8.22
N SER A 12 -22.31 -0.90 -7.74
CA SER A 12 -23.54 -0.49 -7.04
C SER A 12 -23.29 0.13 -5.67
N ASN A 13 -22.11 -0.09 -5.07
CA ASN A 13 -21.76 0.38 -3.72
C ASN A 13 -20.63 1.40 -3.71
N ILE A 14 -20.18 1.89 -4.87
CA ILE A 14 -18.97 2.73 -4.99
C ILE A 14 -19.02 4.01 -4.15
N SER A 15 -20.23 4.52 -3.87
CA SER A 15 -20.48 5.70 -3.03
C SER A 15 -20.56 5.40 -1.53
N ASN A 16 -20.64 4.13 -1.13
CA ASN A 16 -20.68 3.71 0.27
C ASN A 16 -19.33 3.10 0.70
N LYS A 17 -18.55 3.89 1.43
CA LYS A 17 -17.20 3.52 1.88
C LYS A 17 -17.17 2.21 2.69
N ASP A 18 -18.14 2.00 3.57
CA ASP A 18 -18.17 0.81 4.44
C ASP A 18 -18.52 -0.45 3.65
N SER A 19 -19.50 -0.36 2.75
CA SER A 19 -19.84 -1.46 1.84
C SER A 19 -18.67 -1.80 0.93
N MET A 20 -17.97 -0.78 0.40
CA MET A 20 -16.77 -0.97 -0.40
C MET A 20 -15.65 -1.65 0.39
N LEU A 21 -15.38 -1.19 1.61
CA LEU A 21 -14.37 -1.79 2.47
C LEU A 21 -14.68 -3.26 2.74
N ASN A 22 -15.93 -3.59 3.10
CA ASN A 22 -16.35 -4.97 3.35
C ASN A 22 -16.22 -5.86 2.10
N LEU A 23 -16.63 -5.37 0.93
CA LEU A 23 -16.53 -6.11 -0.34
C LEU A 23 -15.07 -6.38 -0.72
N VAL A 24 -14.21 -5.37 -0.62
CA VAL A 24 -12.78 -5.50 -0.91
C VAL A 24 -12.10 -6.43 0.09
N SER A 25 -12.37 -6.28 1.39
CA SER A 25 -11.80 -7.15 2.44
C SER A 25 -12.24 -8.61 2.32
N ARG A 26 -13.47 -8.88 1.86
CA ARG A 26 -13.92 -10.25 1.59
C ARG A 26 -13.20 -10.83 0.37
N SER A 27 -13.19 -10.08 -0.73
CA SER A 27 -12.54 -10.52 -1.97
C SER A 27 -11.05 -10.82 -1.75
N TYR A 28 -10.37 -9.98 -0.97
CA TYR A 28 -8.97 -10.20 -0.60
C TYR A 28 -8.76 -11.49 0.19
N ARG A 29 -9.59 -11.75 1.21
CA ARG A 29 -9.52 -12.98 2.01
C ARG A 29 -9.79 -14.22 1.17
N ASP A 30 -10.75 -14.16 0.26
CA ASP A 30 -11.07 -15.28 -0.62
C ASP A 30 -9.91 -15.59 -1.59
N VAL A 31 -9.17 -14.57 -2.05
CA VAL A 31 -7.97 -14.73 -2.89
C VAL A 31 -6.82 -15.32 -2.08
N ASP A 32 -6.54 -14.76 -0.90
CA ASP A 32 -5.49 -15.25 -0.01
C ASP A 32 -5.73 -16.72 0.38
N GLN A 33 -6.96 -17.07 0.76
CA GLN A 33 -7.34 -18.45 1.08
C GLN A 33 -7.16 -19.38 -0.13
N TYR A 34 -7.64 -18.98 -1.31
CA TYR A 34 -7.49 -19.78 -2.52
C TYR A 34 -6.01 -20.04 -2.86
N LEU A 35 -5.14 -19.04 -2.71
CA LEU A 35 -3.72 -19.19 -3.03
C LEU A 35 -3.00 -20.07 -2.01
N LYS A 36 -3.32 -19.96 -0.72
CA LYS A 36 -2.80 -20.84 0.34
C LYS A 36 -3.22 -22.29 0.14
N ASP A 37 -4.51 -22.53 -0.12
CA ASP A 37 -5.06 -23.88 -0.30
C ASP A 37 -4.44 -24.60 -1.51
N ASN A 38 -3.95 -23.84 -2.49
CA ASN A 38 -3.30 -24.38 -3.69
C ASN A 38 -1.76 -24.34 -3.63
N ASN A 39 -1.16 -24.11 -2.46
CA ASN A 39 0.29 -23.98 -2.26
C ASN A 39 0.96 -22.91 -3.16
N ARG A 40 0.21 -21.89 -3.59
CA ARG A 40 0.68 -20.80 -4.44
C ARG A 40 1.01 -19.55 -3.62
N ASN A 41 1.74 -19.75 -2.53
CA ASN A 41 2.12 -18.66 -1.62
C ASN A 41 3.03 -17.63 -2.32
N ASP A 42 3.92 -18.10 -3.18
CA ASP A 42 4.77 -17.29 -4.06
C ASP A 42 3.94 -16.37 -4.97
N VAL A 43 2.91 -16.89 -5.64
CA VAL A 43 2.00 -16.11 -6.50
C VAL A 43 1.17 -15.15 -5.67
N GLY A 44 0.71 -15.56 -4.48
CA GLY A 44 0.00 -14.69 -3.56
C GLY A 44 0.81 -13.46 -3.19
N VAL A 45 2.05 -13.66 -2.77
CA VAL A 45 2.94 -12.54 -2.41
C VAL A 45 3.19 -11.62 -3.62
N LEU A 46 3.34 -12.16 -4.83
CA LEU A 46 3.47 -11.34 -6.05
C LEU A 46 2.21 -10.51 -6.35
N ILE A 47 1.01 -11.07 -6.19
CA ILE A 47 -0.26 -10.33 -6.38
C ILE A 47 -0.35 -9.18 -5.38
N LEU A 48 0.01 -9.42 -4.12
CA LEU A 48 0.05 -8.38 -3.09
C LEU A 48 1.04 -7.28 -3.44
N THR A 49 2.23 -7.67 -3.91
CA THR A 49 3.29 -6.76 -4.31
C THR A 49 2.85 -5.87 -5.47
N GLY A 50 2.29 -6.46 -6.53
CA GLY A 50 1.77 -5.72 -7.68
C GLY A 50 0.64 -4.74 -7.29
N GLY A 51 -0.28 -5.17 -6.43
CA GLY A 51 -1.35 -4.31 -5.92
C GLY A 51 -0.82 -3.11 -5.11
N TRP A 52 0.20 -3.34 -4.27
CA TRP A 52 0.86 -2.27 -3.52
C TRP A 52 1.59 -1.29 -4.44
N ILE A 53 2.36 -1.78 -5.41
CA ILE A 53 3.08 -0.95 -6.40
C ILE A 53 2.10 -0.08 -7.19
N GLU A 54 1.01 -0.66 -7.70
CA GLU A 54 0.00 0.11 -8.46
C GLU A 54 -0.67 1.16 -7.58
N SER A 55 -1.03 0.83 -6.34
CA SER A 55 -1.62 1.80 -5.42
C SER A 55 -0.67 2.96 -5.14
N LEU A 56 0.62 2.69 -4.90
CA LEU A 56 1.61 3.72 -4.64
C LEU A 56 1.84 4.58 -5.88
N TYR A 57 1.95 3.98 -7.07
CA TYR A 57 2.07 4.69 -8.33
C TYR A 57 0.90 5.67 -8.56
N LEU A 58 -0.33 5.25 -8.27
CA LEU A 58 -1.50 6.13 -8.38
C LEU A 58 -1.45 7.27 -7.37
N MET A 59 -1.05 7.00 -6.13
CA MET A 59 -0.93 8.03 -5.08
C MET A 59 0.14 9.07 -5.42
N THR A 60 1.34 8.65 -5.84
CA THR A 60 2.44 9.58 -6.16
C THR A 60 2.10 10.43 -7.38
N ASN A 61 1.48 9.85 -8.42
CA ASN A 61 1.01 10.62 -9.57
C ASN A 61 -0.08 11.62 -9.18
N LEU A 62 -1.05 11.23 -8.34
CA LEU A 62 -2.07 12.15 -7.87
C LEU A 62 -1.47 13.33 -7.08
N ALA A 63 -0.42 13.09 -6.30
CA ALA A 63 0.28 14.13 -5.54
C ALA A 63 0.99 15.15 -6.43
N THR A 64 1.39 14.78 -7.66
CA THR A 64 1.92 15.75 -8.64
C THR A 64 0.85 16.68 -9.21
N LEU A 65 -0.41 16.22 -9.25
CA LEU A 65 -1.55 16.98 -9.77
C LEU A 65 -2.20 17.86 -8.69
N LYS A 66 -2.12 17.44 -7.43
CA LYS A 66 -2.75 18.11 -6.28
C LYS A 66 -1.79 18.13 -5.10
N LYS A 67 -1.43 19.33 -4.65
CA LYS A 67 -0.73 19.51 -3.37
C LYS A 67 -1.75 19.37 -2.23
N ASP A 68 -1.77 18.18 -1.65
CA ASP A 68 -2.61 17.80 -0.51
C ASP A 68 -1.72 17.17 0.57
N ASP A 69 -1.58 17.86 1.70
CA ASP A 69 -0.73 17.43 2.81
C ASP A 69 -1.17 16.08 3.38
N GLU A 70 -2.47 15.75 3.34
CA GLU A 70 -2.95 14.46 3.79
C GLU A 70 -2.47 13.35 2.84
N LEU A 71 -2.52 13.59 1.52
CA LEU A 71 -2.03 12.66 0.52
C LEU A 71 -0.51 12.46 0.64
N LEU A 72 0.26 13.54 0.81
CA LEU A 72 1.71 13.47 1.02
C LEU A 72 2.05 12.63 2.25
N ARG A 73 1.35 12.88 3.36
CA ARG A 73 1.50 12.08 4.59
C ARG A 73 1.22 10.60 4.33
N ARG A 74 0.13 10.26 3.65
CA ARG A 74 -0.23 8.87 3.32
C ARG A 74 0.82 8.18 2.45
N ILE A 75 1.45 8.91 1.53
CA ILE A 75 2.56 8.41 0.70
C ILE A 75 3.77 8.13 1.58
N GLY A 76 4.20 9.07 2.42
CA GLY A 76 5.35 8.87 3.29
C GLY A 76 5.15 7.75 4.32
N GLU A 77 3.93 7.55 4.81
CA GLU A 77 3.55 6.41 5.66
C GLU A 77 3.70 5.05 4.96
N GLN A 78 3.81 4.99 3.62
CA GLN A 78 4.05 3.74 2.89
C GLN A 78 5.42 3.11 3.14
N LYS A 79 6.33 3.83 3.82
CA LYS A 79 7.60 3.28 4.33
C LYS A 79 7.37 2.00 5.15
N TYR A 80 6.43 2.00 6.09
CA TYR A 80 6.23 0.84 6.98
C TYR A 80 5.60 -0.38 6.26
N PRO A 81 4.56 -0.22 5.42
CA PRO A 81 4.09 -1.28 4.55
C PRO A 81 5.18 -1.87 3.64
N LEU A 82 6.05 -1.03 3.06
CA LEU A 82 7.14 -1.46 2.20
C LEU A 82 8.13 -2.37 2.94
N ASP A 83 8.55 -2.00 4.16
CA ASP A 83 9.43 -2.85 4.99
C ASP A 83 8.84 -4.24 5.24
N ASN A 84 7.54 -4.29 5.52
CA ASN A 84 6.84 -5.54 5.74
C ASN A 84 6.72 -6.35 4.44
N LEU A 85 6.47 -5.69 3.31
CA LEU A 85 6.39 -6.33 2.00
C LEU A 85 7.72 -6.98 1.62
N ILE A 86 8.85 -6.27 1.81
CA ILE A 86 10.19 -6.80 1.57
C ILE A 86 10.44 -8.03 2.45
N LYS A 87 10.07 -7.99 3.74
CA LYS A 87 10.23 -9.16 4.65
C LYS A 87 9.44 -10.37 4.17
N ILE A 88 8.22 -10.18 3.68
CA ILE A 88 7.37 -11.26 3.16
C ILE A 88 7.96 -11.83 1.85
N LEU A 89 8.55 -10.98 1.00
CA LEU A 89 9.19 -11.40 -0.26
C LEU A 89 10.58 -12.02 -0.08
N SER A 90 11.30 -11.69 0.99
CA SER A 90 12.69 -12.11 1.21
C SER A 90 12.95 -13.62 1.07
N PRO A 91 12.07 -14.53 1.54
CA PRO A 91 12.25 -15.97 1.34
C PRO A 91 12.29 -16.42 -0.13
N TYR A 92 11.75 -15.60 -1.04
CA TYR A 92 11.65 -15.89 -2.47
C TYR A 92 12.83 -15.35 -3.29
N TYR A 93 13.79 -14.66 -2.66
CA TYR A 93 14.90 -13.97 -3.35
C TYR A 93 15.69 -14.87 -4.31
N ASN A 94 16.01 -16.10 -3.90
CA ASN A 94 16.84 -17.01 -4.67
C ASN A 94 16.05 -17.93 -5.62
N ILE A 95 14.75 -17.69 -5.82
CA ILE A 95 13.93 -18.53 -6.70
C ILE A 95 14.27 -18.28 -8.17
N SER A 96 14.45 -17.01 -8.54
CA SER A 96 14.84 -16.62 -9.90
C SER A 96 15.43 -15.21 -9.92
N ASN A 97 16.06 -14.85 -11.03
CA ASN A 97 16.63 -13.52 -11.22
C ASN A 97 15.55 -12.42 -11.21
N GLU A 98 14.33 -12.73 -11.67
CA GLU A 98 13.19 -11.80 -11.66
C GLU A 98 12.75 -11.47 -10.22
N TYR A 99 12.72 -12.48 -9.33
CA TYR A 99 12.44 -12.24 -7.91
C TYR A 99 13.51 -11.39 -7.25
N ALA A 100 14.80 -11.69 -7.51
CA ALA A 100 15.91 -10.90 -6.98
C ALA A 100 15.81 -9.43 -7.44
N GLN A 101 15.61 -9.19 -8.74
CA GLN A 101 15.50 -7.83 -9.30
C GLN A 101 14.30 -7.04 -8.74
N LEU A 102 13.17 -7.70 -8.52
CA LEU A 102 12.00 -7.05 -7.91
C LEU A 102 12.29 -6.66 -6.46
N ILE A 103 12.87 -7.57 -5.68
CA ILE A 103 13.18 -7.34 -4.26
C ILE A 103 14.25 -6.26 -4.11
N ASP A 104 15.31 -6.31 -4.93
CA ASP A 104 16.36 -5.29 -4.96
C ASP A 104 15.75 -3.91 -5.29
N GLY A 105 14.85 -3.83 -6.27
CA GLY A 105 14.15 -2.59 -6.60
C GLY A 105 13.29 -2.05 -5.44
N LEU A 106 12.63 -2.93 -4.68
CA LEU A 106 11.86 -2.53 -3.50
C LEU A 106 12.77 -2.08 -2.35
N ILE A 107 13.93 -2.71 -2.16
CA ILE A 107 14.95 -2.29 -1.19
C ILE A 107 15.51 -0.92 -1.57
N ASP A 108 15.82 -0.70 -2.85
CA ASP A 108 16.27 0.59 -3.37
C ASP A 108 15.23 1.69 -3.18
N LEU A 109 13.94 1.36 -3.26
CA LEU A 109 12.85 2.27 -2.94
C LEU A 109 12.77 2.53 -1.42
N ALA A 110 12.99 1.52 -0.58
CA ALA A 110 12.97 1.67 0.88
C ALA A 110 14.03 2.67 1.36
N TYR A 111 15.22 2.67 0.74
CA TYR A 111 16.26 3.67 1.03
C TYR A 111 15.82 5.12 0.73
N GLU A 112 14.97 5.35 -0.27
CA GLU A 112 14.41 6.70 -0.51
C GLU A 112 13.41 7.10 0.58
N PHE A 113 12.60 6.13 1.02
CA PHE A 113 11.70 6.34 2.16
C PHE A 113 12.47 6.50 3.48
N ASP A 114 13.70 6.00 3.58
CA ASP A 114 14.52 6.18 4.78
C ASP A 114 14.83 7.63 5.09
N GLY A 115 14.94 8.47 4.07
CA GLY A 115 15.10 9.92 4.23
C GLY A 115 13.82 10.68 4.58
N VAL A 116 12.66 10.03 4.65
CA VAL A 116 11.38 10.67 5.01
C VAL A 116 11.22 10.67 6.53
N ASP A 117 11.19 11.87 7.11
CA ASP A 117 11.01 12.05 8.55
C ASP A 117 9.51 12.08 8.92
N ILE A 118 9.15 11.35 9.97
CA ILE A 118 7.79 11.27 10.50
C ILE A 118 7.82 11.65 11.98
N ASN A 119 7.38 12.85 12.30
CA ASN A 119 7.30 13.34 13.67
C ASN A 119 5.97 12.94 14.29
N TYR A 120 6.03 12.01 15.24
CA TYR A 120 4.85 11.60 16.00
C TYR A 120 4.72 12.40 17.30
N THR A 121 3.55 12.99 17.50
CA THR A 121 3.16 13.63 18.75
C THR A 121 1.99 12.89 19.36
N TYR A 122 2.25 12.21 20.48
CA TYR A 122 1.20 11.55 21.25
C TYR A 122 0.23 12.56 21.86
N VAL A 123 -1.07 12.34 21.67
CA VAL A 123 -2.13 13.05 22.39
C VAL A 123 -3.13 12.01 22.90
N PRO A 124 -3.45 12.01 24.22
CA PRO A 124 -4.38 11.06 24.79
C PRO A 124 -5.71 11.02 24.00
N PRO A 125 -6.27 9.82 23.74
CA PRO A 125 -7.52 9.70 23.01
C PRO A 125 -8.70 10.21 23.83
N THR A 126 -9.72 10.74 23.15
CA THR A 126 -10.99 11.11 23.78
C THR A 126 -11.95 9.93 23.69
N VAL A 127 -12.44 9.46 24.83
CA VAL A 127 -13.43 8.36 24.90
C VAL A 127 -14.79 8.94 25.26
N GLU A 128 -15.79 8.71 24.40
CA GLU A 128 -17.18 9.08 24.63
C GLU A 128 -18.03 7.79 24.76
N PRO A 129 -18.15 7.18 25.96
CA PRO A 129 -18.78 5.87 26.14
C PRO A 129 -20.24 5.82 25.69
N GLN A 130 -20.97 6.92 25.90
CA GLN A 130 -22.38 7.06 25.51
C GLN A 130 -22.59 6.93 24.00
N LYS A 131 -21.61 7.39 23.21
CA LYS A 131 -21.61 7.31 21.73
C LYS A 131 -20.89 6.07 21.21
N LYS A 132 -20.31 5.25 22.10
CA LYS A 132 -19.39 4.16 21.74
C LYS A 132 -18.27 4.62 20.79
N LEU A 133 -17.80 5.85 20.97
CA LEU A 133 -16.82 6.49 20.09
C LEU A 133 -15.51 6.73 20.85
N THR A 134 -14.40 6.36 20.21
CA THR A 134 -13.05 6.71 20.66
C THR A 134 -12.36 7.48 19.56
N THR A 135 -11.95 8.71 19.85
CA THR A 135 -11.25 9.58 18.91
C THR A 135 -9.76 9.56 19.22
N ILE A 136 -8.96 9.16 18.22
CA ILE A 136 -7.50 9.20 18.31
C ILE A 136 -7.06 10.64 18.02
N ASN A 137 -6.42 11.29 18.99
CA ASN A 137 -6.00 12.68 18.89
C ASN A 137 -4.53 12.86 18.51
N SER A 138 -3.72 11.79 18.58
CA SER A 138 -2.30 11.85 18.23
C SER A 138 -2.09 12.34 16.81
N LYS A 139 -1.00 13.08 16.60
CA LYS A 139 -0.65 13.68 15.31
C LYS A 139 0.63 13.06 14.78
N SER A 140 0.68 12.87 13.47
CA SER A 140 1.90 12.54 12.74
C SER A 140 2.12 13.63 11.71
N GLU A 141 3.24 14.34 11.81
CA GLU A 141 3.67 15.33 10.82
C GLU A 141 4.74 14.71 9.94
N LEU A 142 4.49 14.72 8.64
CA LEU A 142 5.42 14.19 7.66
C LEU A 142 6.28 15.32 7.12
N ILE A 143 7.59 15.13 7.16
CA ILE A 143 8.56 16.04 6.54
C ILE A 143 9.11 15.32 5.30
N MET A 144 8.56 15.65 4.14
CA MET A 144 9.02 15.16 2.83
C MET A 144 9.16 16.35 1.89
N SER A 145 10.33 16.48 1.28
CA SER A 145 10.56 17.49 0.24
C SER A 145 9.91 17.08 -1.09
N GLU A 146 9.62 18.06 -1.95
CA GLU A 146 9.12 17.80 -3.31
C GLU A 146 10.11 16.95 -4.13
N GLN A 147 11.42 17.11 -3.89
CA GLN A 147 12.45 16.32 -4.54
C GLN A 147 12.39 14.85 -4.12
N GLN A 148 12.19 14.57 -2.83
CA GLN A 148 12.02 13.20 -2.34
C GLN A 148 10.77 12.55 -2.92
N LEU A 149 9.64 13.27 -2.95
CA LEU A 149 8.42 12.77 -3.59
C LEU A 149 8.66 12.43 -5.06
N LYS A 150 9.36 13.31 -5.79
CA LYS A 150 9.69 13.10 -7.20
C LYS A 150 10.53 11.83 -7.38
N THR A 151 11.60 11.68 -6.61
CA THR A 151 12.48 10.51 -6.65
C THR A 151 11.73 9.21 -6.32
N ILE A 152 10.90 9.22 -5.27
CA ILE A 152 10.02 8.08 -4.92
C ILE A 152 9.10 7.75 -6.09
N SER A 153 8.44 8.76 -6.69
CA SER A 153 7.53 8.56 -7.82
C SER A 153 8.23 7.96 -9.04
N GLU A 154 9.43 8.44 -9.37
CA GLU A 154 10.25 7.93 -10.46
C GLU A 154 10.63 6.46 -10.24
N LYS A 155 11.15 6.11 -9.05
CA LYS A 155 11.49 4.71 -8.73
C LYS A 155 10.29 3.78 -8.77
N VAL A 156 9.14 4.20 -8.24
CA VAL A 156 7.90 3.42 -8.30
C VAL A 156 7.48 3.19 -9.76
N SER A 157 7.59 4.22 -10.60
CA SER A 157 7.32 4.11 -12.04
C SER A 157 8.26 3.13 -12.75
N GLU A 158 9.56 3.16 -12.43
CA GLU A 158 10.55 2.24 -12.97
C GLU A 158 10.29 0.78 -12.57
N ILE A 159 9.99 0.53 -11.29
CA ILE A 159 9.64 -0.80 -10.79
C ILE A 159 8.38 -1.29 -11.50
N ARG A 160 7.34 -0.45 -11.60
CA ARG A 160 6.08 -0.79 -12.28
C ARG A 160 6.31 -1.18 -13.74
N LYS A 161 7.10 -0.40 -14.49
CA LYS A 161 7.40 -0.68 -15.90
C LYS A 161 7.95 -2.09 -16.11
N LYS A 162 8.89 -2.52 -15.28
CA LYS A 162 9.47 -3.88 -15.34
C LYS A 162 8.43 -5.01 -15.14
N ILE A 163 7.25 -4.71 -14.60
CA ILE A 163 6.18 -5.69 -14.35
C ILE A 163 5.16 -5.69 -15.49
N VAL A 164 4.90 -4.54 -16.11
CA VAL A 164 3.80 -4.37 -17.09
C VAL A 164 4.27 -4.30 -18.54
N GLU A 165 5.56 -4.03 -18.80
CA GLU A 165 6.19 -3.90 -20.11
C GLU A 165 7.27 -4.99 -20.29
#